data_AF-A0A7Y4HUL9-F1
#
_entry.id   AF-A0A7Y4HUL9-F1
#
_cell.length_a   1.000
_cell.length_b   1.000
_cell.length_c   1.000
_cell.angle_alpha   90.00
_cell.angle_beta   90.00
_cell.angle_gamma   90.00
#
_symmetry.space_group_name_H-M   'P 1'
#
loop_
_entity.id
_entity.type
_entity.pdbx_description
1 polymer ?
#
loop_
_entity_poly.entity_id
_entity_poly.type
_entity_poly.pdbx_seq_one_letter_code
_entity_poly.pdbx_strand_id
1 'polypeptide(L)'
;MIVVTHLNGSQFAINPDLIEKIHANPDTTLSMVDGSFVIVREPLEEVIEIIRGYRASVLRMARDLPDPPQPVAKLAAVPPRPTGK
;
A
#
# COMPACT_ATOMS: atom_id res chain seq x y z
N MET A 1 0.95 -3.52 -3.57
CA MET A 1 2.15 -3.78 -4.38
C MET A 1 1.81 -3.56 -5.84
N ILE A 2 2.72 -2.93 -6.59
CA ILE A 2 2.62 -2.77 -8.05
C ILE A 2 3.70 -3.60 -8.72
N VAL A 3 3.43 -4.11 -9.93
CA VAL A 3 4.41 -4.86 -10.73
C VAL A 3 5.02 -3.92 -11.74
N VAL A 4 6.34 -3.96 -11.86
CA VAL A 4 7.15 -3.18 -12.80
C VAL A 4 8.22 -4.08 -13.41
N THR A 5 8.87 -3.62 -14.46
CA THR A 5 9.80 -4.42 -15.24
C THR A 5 11.19 -3.81 -15.18
N HIS A 6 12.18 -4.61 -14.81
CA HIS A 6 13.58 -4.21 -14.93
C HIS A 6 13.98 -4.07 -16.41
N LEU A 7 15.07 -3.34 -16.69
CA LEU A 7 15.58 -3.20 -18.06
C LEU A 7 15.96 -4.53 -18.72
N ASN A 8 16.27 -5.56 -17.93
CA ASN A 8 16.55 -6.92 -18.42
C ASN A 8 15.29 -7.72 -18.79
N GLY A 9 14.08 -7.16 -18.65
CA GLY A 9 12.80 -7.81 -18.94
C GLY A 9 12.22 -8.66 -17.81
N SER A 10 12.94 -8.84 -16.69
CA SER A 10 12.40 -9.51 -15.51
C SER A 10 11.39 -8.60 -14.80
N GLN A 11 10.30 -9.20 -14.31
CA GLN A 11 9.27 -8.50 -13.55
C GLN A 11 9.51 -8.65 -12.06
N PHE A 12 9.18 -7.60 -11.31
CA PHE A 12 9.26 -7.59 -9.86
C PHE A 12 8.18 -6.68 -9.29
N ALA A 13 7.84 -6.89 -8.02
CA ALA A 13 6.81 -6.13 -7.32
C ALA A 13 7.44 -5.18 -6.32
N ILE A 14 6.95 -3.94 -6.27
CA ILE A 14 7.38 -2.91 -5.31
C ILE A 14 6.20 -2.31 -4.57
N ASN A 15 6.48 -1.77 -3.39
CA ASN A 15 5.50 -0.97 -2.67
C ASN A 15 5.48 0.46 -3.24
N PRO A 16 4.39 0.88 -3.91
CA PRO A 16 4.33 2.21 -4.49
C PRO A 16 4.33 3.33 -3.45
N ASP A 17 3.94 3.05 -2.21
CA ASP A 17 3.89 4.05 -1.15
C ASP A 17 5.27 4.34 -0.53
N LEU A 18 6.29 3.56 -0.88
CA LEU A 18 7.69 3.78 -0.48
C LEU A 18 8.53 4.45 -1.57
N ILE A 19 7.92 4.78 -2.72
CA ILE A 19 8.58 5.57 -3.76
C ILE A 19 8.59 7.02 -3.31
N GLU A 20 9.77 7.58 -3.11
CA GLU A 20 9.98 8.97 -2.74
C GLU A 20 9.91 9.88 -3.97
N LYS A 21 10.60 9.50 -5.05
CA LYS A 21 10.71 10.30 -6.29
C LYS A 21 10.75 9.40 -7.52
N ILE A 22 10.27 9.93 -8.64
CA ILE A 22 10.36 9.30 -9.97
C ILE A 22 11.07 10.29 -10.89
N HIS A 23 12.14 9.84 -11.55
CA HIS A 23 12.92 10.64 -12.49
C HIS A 23 13.01 9.93 -13.83
N ALA A 24 12.87 10.67 -14.94
CA ALA A 24 13.11 10.15 -16.28
C ALA A 24 14.42 10.73 -16.83
N ASN A 25 15.48 9.92 -16.96
CA ASN A 25 16.75 10.31 -17.59
C ASN A 25 17.71 9.11 -17.77
N PRO A 26 18.01 8.65 -19.00
CA PRO A 26 17.08 8.46 -20.13
C PRO A 26 16.00 7.41 -19.82
N ASP A 27 16.26 6.54 -18.85
CA ASP A 27 15.34 5.53 -18.33
C ASP A 27 14.61 6.06 -17.06
N THR A 28 13.55 5.38 -16.65
CA THR A 28 12.81 5.75 -15.44
C THR A 28 13.48 5.18 -14.21
N THR A 29 13.88 6.06 -13.29
CA THR A 29 14.47 5.72 -11.99
C THR A 29 13.51 6.06 -10.86
N LEU A 30 13.25 5.08 -10.01
CA LEU A 30 12.46 5.19 -8.78
C LEU A 30 13.42 5.31 -7.60
N SER A 31 13.36 6.43 -6.89
CA SER A 31 14.08 6.64 -5.64
C SER A 31 13.17 6.22 -4.49
N MET A 32 13.64 5.30 -3.65
CA MET A 32 12.89 4.80 -2.50
C MET A 32 13.22 5.60 -1.25
N VAL A 33 12.31 5.62 -0.27
CA VAL A 33 12.50 6.35 1.01
C VAL A 33 13.66 5.84 1.86
N ASP A 34 14.15 4.62 1.61
CA ASP A 34 15.32 4.03 2.28
C ASP A 34 16.64 4.41 1.60
N GLY A 35 16.59 5.23 0.54
CA GLY A 35 17.74 5.64 -0.25
C GLY A 35 18.16 4.65 -1.33
N SER A 36 17.44 3.52 -1.49
CA SER A 36 17.65 2.61 -2.62
C SER A 36 17.07 3.18 -3.92
N PHE A 37 17.64 2.74 -5.05
CA PHE A 37 17.19 3.14 -6.38
C PHE A 37 16.86 1.92 -7.21
N VAL A 38 15.82 2.07 -8.02
CA VAL A 38 15.33 1.02 -8.90
C VAL A 38 15.10 1.60 -10.27
N ILE A 39 15.69 0.98 -11.30
CA ILE A 39 15.49 1.39 -12.70
C ILE A 39 14.49 0.45 -13.35
N VAL A 40 13.48 1.05 -13.97
CA VAL A 40 12.35 0.35 -14.59
C VAL A 40 12.23 0.73 -16.07
N ARG A 41 11.60 -0.16 -16.84
CA ARG A 41 11.37 0.02 -18.27
C ARG A 41 10.17 0.91 -18.57
N GLU A 42 9.19 0.91 -17.67
CA GLU A 42 7.99 1.72 -17.78
C GLU A 42 8.35 3.22 -17.77
N PRO A 43 7.80 4.04 -18.66
CA PRO A 43 7.98 5.48 -18.62
C PRO A 43 7.36 6.08 -17.34
N LEU A 44 7.82 7.26 -16.96
CA LEU A 44 7.38 7.97 -15.75
C LEU A 44 5.85 8.07 -15.66
N GLU A 45 5.19 8.41 -16.76
CA GLU A 45 3.74 8.55 -16.84
C GLU A 45 3.02 7.22 -16.60
N GLU A 46 3.55 6.11 -17.14
CA GLU A 46 2.98 4.78 -16.94
C GLU A 46 3.12 4.34 -15.48
N VAL A 47 4.26 4.59 -14.84
CA VAL A 47 4.44 4.30 -13.41
C VAL A 47 3.42 5.06 -12.57
N ILE A 48 3.17 6.35 -12.87
CA ILE A 48 2.14 7.13 -12.17
C ILE A 48 0.75 6.52 -12.34
N GLU A 49 0.40 6.09 -13.55
CA GLU A 49 -0.89 5.47 -13.84
C GLU A 49 -1.05 4.11 -13.14
N ILE A 50 0.00 3.30 -13.10
CA ILE A 50 0.03 2.04 -12.34
C ILE A 50 -0.23 2.30 -10.84
N ILE A 51 0.44 3.31 -10.26
CA ILE A 51 0.24 3.70 -8.85
C ILE A 51 -1.19 4.18 -8.62
N ARG A 52 -1.72 5.03 -9.51
CA ARG A 52 -3.10 5.55 -9.40
C ARG A 52 -4.12 4.42 -9.49
N GLY A 53 -3.94 3.51 -10.44
CA GLY A 53 -4.79 2.33 -10.62
C GLY A 53 -4.79 1.43 -9.38
N TYR A 54 -3.62 1.19 -8.79
CA TYR A 54 -3.50 0.45 -7.54
C TYR A 54 -4.23 1.14 -6.37
N ARG A 55 -4.05 2.44 -6.18
CA ARG A 55 -4.74 3.16 -5.09
C ARG A 55 -6.26 3.16 -5.28
N ALA A 56 -6.73 3.36 -6.51
CA ALA A 56 -8.14 3.32 -6.84
C ALA A 56 -8.74 1.92 -6.61
N SER A 57 -8.01 0.85 -6.97
CA SER A 57 -8.49 -0.52 -6.76
C SER A 57 -8.60 -0.84 -5.27
N VAL A 58 -7.61 -0.45 -4.45
CA VAL A 58 -7.64 -0.62 -3.00
C VAL A 58 -8.85 0.10 -2.39
N LEU A 59 -9.10 1.36 -2.75
CA LEU A 59 -10.24 2.13 -2.24
C LEU A 59 -11.58 1.52 -2.65
N ARG A 60 -11.70 1.08 -3.90
CA ARG A 60 -12.90 0.41 -4.40
C ARG A 60 -13.16 -0.88 -3.61
N MET A 61 -12.14 -1.73 -3.46
CA MET A 61 -12.26 -2.98 -2.70
C MET A 61 -12.63 -2.73 -1.24
N ALA A 62 -12.07 -1.70 -0.61
CA ALA A 62 -12.39 -1.34 0.76
C ALA A 62 -13.86 -0.88 0.91
N ARG A 63 -14.39 -0.13 -0.05
CA ARG A 63 -15.80 0.31 -0.06
C ARG A 63 -16.77 -0.85 -0.27
N ASP A 64 -16.41 -1.80 -1.12
CA ASP A 64 -17.27 -2.92 -1.48
C ASP A 64 -17.19 -4.07 -0.46
N LEU A 65 -16.29 -3.98 0.53
CA LEU A 65 -16.17 -4.98 1.60
C LEU A 65 -17.38 -4.87 2.53
N PRO A 66 -18.08 -5.99 2.83
CA PRO A 66 -19.15 -5.97 3.82
C PRO A 66 -18.57 -5.57 5.18
N ASP A 67 -19.38 -4.84 5.97
CA ASP A 67 -18.99 -4.50 7.33
C ASP A 67 -18.59 -5.78 8.07
N PRO A 68 -17.45 -5.78 8.78
CA PRO A 68 -17.11 -6.90 9.63
C PRO A 68 -18.25 -7.10 10.61
N PRO A 69 -18.62 -8.36 10.95
CA PRO A 69 -19.65 -8.61 11.93
C PRO A 69 -19.29 -7.85 13.20
N GLN A 70 -20.13 -6.86 13.57
CA GLN A 70 -19.87 -6.07 14.75
C GLN A 70 -19.79 -7.01 15.95
N PRO A 71 -18.71 -6.98 16.75
CA PRO A 71 -18.68 -7.72 18.00
C PRO A 71 -19.83 -7.19 18.86
N VAL A 72 -20.89 -7.99 19.01
CA VAL A 72 -21.95 -7.76 20.00
C VAL A 72 -21.39 -8.08 21.40
N ALA A 73 -20.32 -7.41 21.80
CA ALA A 73 -19.85 -7.43 23.16
C ALA A 73 -20.86 -6.64 24.00
N LYS A 74 -21.87 -7.33 24.54
CA LYS A 74 -22.65 -6.79 25.66
C LYS A 74 -21.66 -6.55 26.79
N LEU A 75 -21.29 -5.29 27.01
CA LEU A 75 -20.54 -4.86 28.17
C LEU A 75 -21.37 -5.22 29.40
N ALA A 76 -20.99 -6.30 30.08
CA ALA A 76 -21.53 -6.62 31.39
C ALA A 76 -20.86 -5.68 32.41
N ALA A 77 -21.66 -5.08 33.29
CA ALA A 77 -21.12 -4.32 34.40
C ALA A 77 -20.28 -5.26 35.28
N VAL A 78 -19.00 -4.91 35.49
CA VAL A 78 -18.13 -5.61 36.44
C VAL A 78 -18.74 -5.40 37.83
N PRO A 79 -19.09 -6.46 38.59
CA PRO A 79 -19.62 -6.29 39.93
C PRO A 79 -18.56 -5.60 40.81
N PRO A 80 -18.97 -4.71 41.73
CA PRO A 80 -18.03 -3.98 42.58
C PRO A 80 -17.19 -4.93 43.41
N ARG A 81 -15.88 -4.67 43.43
CA ARG A 81 -14.90 -5.44 44.20
C ARG A 81 -15.28 -5.39 45.68
N PRO A 82 -15.40 -6.54 46.39
CA PRO A 82 -15.68 -6.50 47.82
C PRO A 82 -14.51 -5.83 48.56
N THR A 83 -14.77 -4.68 49.16
CA THR A 83 -13.88 -4.05 50.14
C THR A 83 -13.93 -4.87 51.42
N GLY A 84 -12.95 -5.75 51.61
CA GLY A 84 -12.70 -6.39 52.88
C GLY A 84 -12.21 -5.37 53.91
N LYS A 85 -12.77 -5.45 55.12
CA LYS A 85 -12.23 -4.81 56.34
C LYS A 85 -10.83 -5.31 56.67
#